data_AF-A0A060BX76-F1
#
_entry.id   AF-A0A060BX76-F1
#
_cell.length_a   1.000
_cell.length_b   1.000
_cell.length_c   1.000
_cell.angle_alpha   90.00
_cell.angle_beta   90.00
_cell.angle_gamma   90.00
#
_symmetry.space_group_name_H-M   'P 1'
#
loop_
_entity.id
_entity.type
_entity.pdbx_description
1 polymer ?
#
loop_
_entity_poly.entity_id
_entity_poly.type
_entity_poly.pdbx_seq_one_letter_code
_entity_poly.pdbx_strand_id
1 'polypeptide(L)'
;DDLLRIVDILSGLKLNMLHLHLSDDQGWRFPVDGYPALVEGRGHDWYTKQQLRDLVSYAARRHVSIVPEIDMPGHVLSALVEYPRFSCSGGPFSLPTGEGIFSDILCIGNDDAIAFAKTVVAEVCEVFPAPFIHLGGMRFLCKPGGRVRNVSGANCRWDLRTSV
;
A
#
# COMPACT_ATOMS: atom_id res chain seq x y z
N ASP A 1 -2.04 4.49 -19.68
CA ASP A 1 -1.42 3.87 -20.87
C ASP A 1 -0.10 3.17 -20.59
N ASP A 2 0.83 3.79 -19.86
CA ASP A 2 2.15 3.16 -19.59
C ASP A 2 2.06 1.80 -18.90
N LEU A 3 1.19 1.63 -17.90
CA LEU A 3 0.98 0.34 -17.24
C LEU A 3 0.45 -0.74 -18.21
N LEU A 4 -0.39 -0.36 -19.18
CA LEU A 4 -0.90 -1.30 -20.19
C LEU A 4 0.24 -1.78 -21.09
N ARG A 5 1.11 -0.85 -21.50
CA ARG A 5 2.32 -1.17 -22.28
C ARG A 5 3.27 -2.08 -21.50
N ILE A 6 3.46 -1.86 -20.21
CA ILE A 6 4.27 -2.76 -19.36
C ILE A 6 3.67 -4.16 -19.36
N VAL A 7 2.35 -4.29 -19.19
CA VAL A 7 1.67 -5.60 -19.24
C VAL A 7 1.87 -6.28 -20.60
N ASP A 8 1.78 -5.55 -21.71
CA ASP A 8 2.06 -6.10 -23.06
C ASP A 8 3.50 -6.63 -23.17
N ILE A 9 4.48 -5.88 -22.66
CA ILE A 9 5.89 -6.29 -22.64
C ILE A 9 6.10 -7.54 -21.79
N LEU A 10 5.56 -7.56 -20.56
CA LEU A 10 5.65 -8.71 -19.65
C LEU A 10 5.10 -9.98 -20.31
N SER A 11 3.92 -9.87 -20.91
CA SER A 11 3.28 -10.97 -21.62
C SER A 11 4.14 -11.46 -22.80
N GLY A 12 4.69 -10.55 -23.59
CA GLY A 12 5.61 -10.88 -24.69
C GLY A 12 6.90 -11.57 -24.23
N LEU A 13 7.37 -11.26 -23.03
CA LEU A 13 8.54 -11.87 -22.39
C LEU A 13 8.21 -13.14 -21.57
N LYS A 14 6.95 -13.59 -21.57
CA LYS A 14 6.45 -14.72 -20.76
C LYS A 14 6.60 -14.53 -19.24
N LEU A 15 6.66 -13.28 -18.78
CA LEU A 15 6.51 -12.94 -17.37
C LEU A 15 5.01 -12.91 -17.04
N ASN A 16 4.63 -13.48 -15.90
CA ASN A 16 3.24 -13.69 -15.52
C ASN A 16 2.81 -12.90 -14.28
N MET A 17 3.68 -12.06 -13.73
CA MET A 17 3.43 -11.28 -12.53
C MET A 17 3.92 -9.84 -12.69
N LEU A 18 3.03 -8.89 -12.42
CA LEU A 18 3.35 -7.48 -12.28
C LEU A 18 3.19 -7.11 -10.80
N HIS A 19 4.31 -6.85 -10.14
CA HIS A 19 4.31 -6.25 -8.80
C HIS A 19 4.12 -4.75 -8.94
N LEU A 20 3.05 -4.21 -8.35
CA LEU A 20 2.64 -2.81 -8.51
C LEU A 20 2.77 -2.07 -7.18
N HIS A 21 3.83 -1.27 -7.08
CA HIS A 21 4.12 -0.41 -5.93
C HIS A 21 3.22 0.84 -5.94
N LEU A 22 2.26 0.92 -5.02
CA LEU A 22 1.20 1.95 -5.01
C LEU A 22 1.38 3.02 -3.92
N SER A 23 2.30 2.84 -2.97
CA SER A 23 2.56 3.81 -1.91
C SER A 23 4.02 3.84 -1.50
N ASP A 24 4.60 5.03 -1.42
CA ASP A 24 5.92 5.31 -0.85
C ASP A 24 5.86 6.65 -0.08
N ASP A 25 6.98 7.11 0.46
CA ASP A 25 7.12 8.39 1.16
C ASP A 25 6.74 9.59 0.29
N GLN A 26 7.05 9.53 -1.01
CA GLN A 26 6.83 10.62 -1.97
C GLN A 26 5.39 10.66 -2.48
N GLY A 27 4.65 9.56 -2.41
CA GLY A 27 3.37 9.48 -3.10
C GLY A 27 2.49 8.31 -2.72
N TRP A 28 1.18 8.57 -2.76
CA TRP A 28 0.13 7.60 -2.52
C TRP A 28 -0.79 7.53 -3.74
N ARG A 29 -0.95 6.33 -4.33
CA ARG A 29 -1.61 6.14 -5.64
C ARG A 29 -2.94 5.41 -5.58
N PHE A 30 -3.36 4.94 -4.40
CA PHE A 30 -4.55 4.09 -4.23
C PHE A 30 -5.66 4.80 -3.41
N PRO A 31 -6.84 5.10 -3.96
CA PRO A 31 -7.90 5.76 -3.22
C PRO A 31 -8.50 4.81 -2.18
N VAL A 32 -8.68 5.31 -0.96
CA VAL A 32 -9.27 4.57 0.16
C VAL A 32 -10.49 5.35 0.61
N ASP A 33 -11.68 4.74 0.57
CA ASP A 33 -12.96 5.45 0.73
C ASP A 33 -13.07 6.06 2.13
N GLY A 34 -12.55 5.37 3.15
CA GLY A 34 -12.48 5.90 4.52
C GLY A 34 -11.44 7.01 4.72
N TYR A 35 -10.55 7.24 3.76
CA TYR A 35 -9.43 8.17 3.87
C TYR A 35 -9.21 8.96 2.56
N PRO A 36 -10.18 9.77 2.12
CA PRO A 36 -10.12 10.43 0.81
C PRO A 36 -8.94 11.40 0.69
N ALA A 37 -8.50 12.04 1.78
CA ALA A 37 -7.37 12.97 1.78
C ALA A 37 -6.05 12.34 1.27
N LEU A 38 -5.92 11.01 1.24
CA LEU A 38 -4.72 10.35 0.71
C LEU A 38 -4.45 10.69 -0.77
N VAL A 39 -5.50 10.98 -1.54
CA VAL A 39 -5.41 11.29 -2.98
C VAL A 39 -5.94 12.69 -3.32
N GLU A 40 -6.72 13.30 -2.44
CA GLU A 40 -7.17 14.70 -2.62
C GLU A 40 -5.96 15.63 -2.71
N GLY A 41 -5.99 16.58 -3.64
CA GLY A 41 -4.88 17.52 -3.86
C GLY A 41 -3.66 16.96 -4.60
N ARG A 42 -3.59 15.64 -4.87
CA ARG A 42 -2.49 15.00 -5.63
C ARG A 42 -2.64 15.09 -7.16
N GLY A 43 -3.61 15.85 -7.66
CA GLY A 43 -3.84 16.02 -9.10
C GLY A 43 -4.17 14.68 -9.79
N HIS A 44 -3.42 14.35 -10.84
CA HIS A 44 -3.56 13.09 -11.60
C HIS A 44 -2.54 12.00 -11.20
N ASP A 45 -1.84 12.18 -10.09
CA ASP A 45 -0.77 11.30 -9.62
C ASP A 45 -1.30 10.19 -8.69
N TRP A 46 -2.38 9.52 -9.12
CA TRP A 46 -3.05 8.39 -8.46
C TRP A 46 -4.04 7.72 -9.42
N TYR A 47 -4.54 6.53 -9.08
CA TYR A 47 -5.48 5.77 -9.91
C TYR A 47 -6.84 5.61 -9.25
N THR A 48 -7.94 5.80 -9.98
CA THR A 48 -9.26 5.42 -9.47
C THR A 48 -9.37 3.89 -9.29
N LYS A 49 -10.24 3.43 -8.39
CA LYS A 49 -10.53 1.98 -8.25
C LYS A 49 -10.98 1.37 -9.58
N GLN A 50 -11.74 2.10 -10.40
CA GLN A 50 -12.17 1.61 -11.71
C GLN A 50 -10.98 1.45 -12.67
N GLN A 51 -10.07 2.42 -12.75
CA GLN A 51 -8.85 2.29 -13.57
C GLN A 51 -8.00 1.08 -13.16
N LEU A 52 -7.89 0.81 -11.87
CA LEU A 52 -7.18 -0.37 -11.36
C LEU A 52 -7.90 -1.68 -11.71
N ARG A 53 -9.24 -1.73 -11.60
CA ARG A 53 -10.05 -2.89 -12.03
C ARG A 53 -9.92 -3.15 -13.54
N ASP A 54 -9.89 -2.09 -14.34
CA ASP A 54 -9.71 -2.17 -15.79
C ASP A 54 -8.31 -2.70 -16.14
N LEU A 55 -7.28 -2.22 -15.43
CA LEU A 55 -5.90 -2.70 -15.55
C LEU A 55 -5.78 -4.18 -15.17
N VAL A 56 -6.36 -4.60 -14.04
CA VAL A 56 -6.42 -6.01 -13.62
C VAL A 56 -7.07 -6.87 -14.71
N SER A 57 -8.21 -6.42 -15.24
CA SER A 57 -8.91 -7.11 -16.31
C SER A 57 -8.08 -7.21 -17.59
N TYR A 58 -7.34 -6.16 -17.93
CA TYR A 58 -6.43 -6.11 -19.08
C TYR A 58 -5.24 -7.08 -18.94
N ALA A 59 -4.64 -7.12 -17.75
CA ALA A 59 -3.53 -8.01 -17.42
C ALA A 59 -3.95 -9.49 -17.40
N ALA A 60 -5.13 -9.78 -16.85
CA ALA A 60 -5.68 -11.14 -16.82
C ALA A 60 -5.85 -11.74 -18.23
N ARG A 61 -6.33 -10.94 -19.21
CA ARG A 61 -6.44 -11.35 -20.62
C ARG A 61 -5.09 -11.70 -21.28
N ARG A 62 -3.98 -11.35 -20.63
CA ARG A 62 -2.60 -11.58 -21.08
C ARG A 62 -1.83 -12.54 -20.20
N HIS A 63 -2.53 -13.25 -19.31
CA HIS A 63 -1.94 -14.17 -18.34
C HIS A 63 -0.94 -13.50 -17.37
N VAL A 64 -1.11 -12.20 -17.12
CA VAL A 64 -0.34 -11.45 -16.14
C VAL A 64 -1.21 -11.20 -14.90
N SER A 65 -0.75 -11.66 -13.73
CA SER A 65 -1.37 -11.37 -12.44
C SER A 65 -0.76 -10.10 -11.84
N ILE A 66 -1.59 -9.23 -11.26
CA ILE A 66 -1.09 -8.02 -10.58
C ILE A 66 -1.09 -8.25 -9.08
N VAL A 67 0.09 -8.11 -8.46
CA VAL A 67 0.25 -8.14 -7.01
C VAL A 67 0.40 -6.68 -6.56
N PRO A 68 -0.57 -6.11 -5.85
CA PRO A 68 -0.45 -4.74 -5.33
C PRO A 68 0.49 -4.70 -4.12
N GLU A 69 1.14 -3.56 -3.95
CA GLU A 69 1.92 -3.25 -2.75
C GLU A 69 1.45 -1.95 -2.11
N ILE A 70 1.22 -2.03 -0.79
CA ILE A 70 1.13 -0.88 0.10
C ILE A 70 2.23 -1.05 1.14
N ASP A 71 3.30 -0.26 1.04
CA ASP A 71 4.45 -0.37 1.94
C ASP A 71 4.12 0.19 3.33
N MET A 72 4.23 -0.67 4.33
CA MET A 72 3.98 -0.37 5.74
C MET A 72 4.82 -1.29 6.64
N PRO A 73 5.03 -0.93 7.93
CA PRO A 73 4.89 0.40 8.52
C PRO A 73 5.88 1.50 8.07
N GLY A 74 6.88 1.21 7.22
CA GLY A 74 7.82 2.20 6.67
C GLY A 74 7.33 2.71 5.31
N HIS A 75 7.99 3.71 4.71
CA HIS A 75 7.58 4.26 3.40
C HIS A 75 6.15 4.82 3.36
N VAL A 76 5.71 5.40 4.48
CA VAL A 76 4.34 5.88 4.68
C VAL A 76 4.23 7.40 4.80
N LEU A 77 5.30 8.16 4.57
CA LEU A 77 5.30 9.60 4.83
C LEU A 77 4.20 10.33 4.04
N SER A 78 3.88 9.85 2.83
CA SER A 78 2.78 10.40 2.02
C SER A 78 1.41 10.28 2.69
N ALA A 79 1.15 9.22 3.45
CA ALA A 79 -0.06 9.07 4.25
C ALA A 79 0.01 9.87 5.55
N LEU A 80 1.19 9.96 6.18
CA LEU A 80 1.38 10.67 7.43
C LEU A 80 1.27 12.19 7.29
N VAL A 81 1.60 12.77 6.13
CA VAL A 81 1.38 14.20 5.85
C VAL A 81 -0.11 14.56 6.00
N GLU A 82 -1.00 13.73 5.46
CA GLU A 82 -2.45 13.95 5.51
C GLU A 82 -3.06 13.53 6.85
N TYR A 83 -2.49 12.50 7.47
CA TYR A 83 -2.95 11.98 8.75
C TYR A 83 -1.82 11.81 9.77
N PRO A 84 -1.27 12.93 10.33
CA PRO A 84 -0.13 12.87 11.24
C PRO A 84 -0.40 12.07 12.52
N ARG A 85 -1.67 11.94 12.92
CA ARG A 85 -2.13 11.17 14.07
C ARG A 85 -1.77 9.69 14.01
N PHE A 86 -1.49 9.15 12.82
CA PHE A 86 -1.08 7.74 12.68
C PHE A 86 0.41 7.52 12.96
N SER A 87 1.21 8.57 13.09
CA SER A 87 2.61 8.49 13.53
C SER A 87 2.72 8.53 15.05
N CYS A 88 3.79 7.95 15.59
CA CYS A 88 4.11 8.06 17.01
C CYS A 88 4.66 9.45 17.38
N SER A 89 5.16 10.22 16.41
CA SER A 89 5.74 11.56 16.63
C SER A 89 4.71 12.70 16.50
N GLY A 90 3.54 12.43 15.89
CA GLY A 90 2.44 13.40 15.79
C GLY A 90 2.60 14.50 14.74
N GLY A 91 3.69 14.52 13.97
CA GLY A 91 3.95 15.51 12.92
C GLY A 91 4.27 16.93 13.43
N PRO A 92 4.18 17.96 12.56
CA PRO A 92 3.78 17.92 11.16
C PRO A 92 4.85 17.26 10.26
N PHE A 93 4.44 16.78 9.10
CA PHE A 93 5.32 16.19 8.08
C PHE A 93 5.23 16.96 6.76
N SER A 94 6.24 16.79 5.92
CA SER A 94 6.26 17.32 4.55
C SER A 94 6.66 16.22 3.58
N LEU A 95 6.07 16.23 2.37
CA LEU A 95 6.45 15.28 1.33
C LEU A 95 7.93 15.47 0.95
N PRO A 96 8.72 14.39 0.88
CA PRO A 96 10.10 14.48 0.47
C PRO A 96 10.19 14.68 -1.04
N THR A 97 11.15 15.52 -1.48
CA THR A 97 11.39 15.84 -2.89
C THR A 97 12.56 15.05 -3.50
N GLY A 98 13.08 14.04 -2.80
CA GLY A 98 14.22 13.24 -3.24
C GLY A 98 14.24 11.84 -2.67
N GLU A 99 15.27 11.08 -3.08
CA GLU A 99 15.53 9.73 -2.58
C GLU A 99 16.14 9.80 -1.17
N GLY A 100 15.71 8.91 -0.28
CA GLY A 100 16.19 8.91 1.10
C GLY A 100 15.61 7.79 1.94
N ILE A 101 16.09 7.71 3.20
CA ILE A 101 15.51 6.85 4.23
C ILE A 101 14.85 7.77 5.25
N PHE A 102 13.53 7.66 5.38
CA PHE A 102 12.74 8.45 6.30
C PHE A 102 12.43 7.63 7.55
N SER A 103 12.57 8.23 8.73
CA SER A 103 12.41 7.52 10.00
C SER A 103 10.97 7.52 10.54
N ASP A 104 10.08 8.27 9.90
CA ASP A 104 8.69 8.37 10.29
C ASP A 104 7.93 7.16 9.78
N ILE A 105 7.34 6.43 10.72
CA ILE A 105 6.69 5.14 10.48
C ILE A 105 5.25 5.19 10.98
N LEU A 106 4.44 4.29 10.44
CA LEU A 106 3.10 4.02 10.95
C LEU A 106 3.22 3.47 12.38
N CYS A 107 2.52 4.09 13.32
CA CYS A 107 2.62 3.77 14.73
C CYS A 107 1.86 2.49 15.07
N ILE A 108 2.52 1.33 15.05
CA ILE A 108 1.89 0.03 15.36
C ILE A 108 1.30 -0.05 16.78
N GLY A 109 1.75 0.81 17.70
CA GLY A 109 1.18 0.92 19.05
C GLY A 109 -0.09 1.80 19.14
N ASN A 110 -0.55 2.38 18.02
CA ASN A 110 -1.74 3.21 17.95
C ASN A 110 -2.88 2.43 17.28
N ASP A 111 -3.98 2.22 18.00
CA ASP A 111 -5.15 1.48 17.50
C ASP A 111 -5.76 2.13 16.26
N ASP A 112 -5.75 3.46 16.15
CA ASP A 112 -6.24 4.19 14.97
C ASP A 112 -5.38 3.92 13.74
N ALA A 113 -4.05 3.80 13.93
CA ALA A 113 -3.12 3.48 12.85
C ALA A 113 -3.28 2.03 12.37
N ILE A 114 -3.58 1.11 13.29
CA ILE A 114 -3.91 -0.29 12.95
C ILE A 114 -5.26 -0.38 12.23
N ALA A 115 -6.27 0.37 12.68
CA ALA A 115 -7.56 0.46 12.00
C ALA A 115 -7.40 0.99 10.57
N PHE A 116 -6.59 2.03 10.39
CA PHE A 116 -6.21 2.54 9.07
C PHE A 116 -5.61 1.45 8.19
N ALA A 117 -4.55 0.76 8.65
CA ALA A 117 -3.90 -0.29 7.87
C ALA A 117 -4.85 -1.42 7.47
N LYS A 118 -5.75 -1.82 8.38
CA LYS A 118 -6.78 -2.85 8.11
C LYS A 118 -7.76 -2.41 7.01
N THR A 119 -8.26 -1.19 7.08
CA THR A 119 -9.15 -0.63 6.06
C THR A 119 -8.47 -0.58 4.70
N VAL A 120 -7.23 -0.10 4.64
CA VAL A 120 -6.45 -0.05 3.40
C VAL A 120 -6.29 -1.44 2.79
N VAL A 121 -5.85 -2.43 3.59
CA VAL A 121 -5.67 -3.81 3.11
C VAL A 121 -6.99 -4.40 2.62
N ALA A 122 -8.09 -4.19 3.35
CA ALA A 122 -9.41 -4.67 2.94
C ALA A 122 -9.82 -4.11 1.58
N GLU A 123 -9.73 -2.78 1.38
CA GLU A 123 -10.10 -2.14 0.12
C GLU A 123 -9.17 -2.53 -1.04
N VAL A 124 -7.88 -2.74 -0.79
CA VAL A 124 -6.96 -3.27 -1.80
C VAL A 124 -7.37 -4.69 -2.21
N CYS A 125 -7.67 -5.57 -1.26
CA CYS A 125 -8.14 -6.93 -1.56
C CYS A 125 -9.47 -6.95 -2.35
N GLU A 126 -10.32 -5.94 -2.21
CA GLU A 126 -11.54 -5.82 -3.02
C GLU A 126 -11.26 -5.44 -4.49
N VAL A 127 -10.15 -4.75 -4.76
CA VAL A 127 -9.77 -4.29 -6.11
C VAL A 127 -8.93 -5.34 -6.83
N PHE A 128 -8.01 -6.01 -6.12
CA PHE A 128 -7.05 -6.94 -6.69
C PHE A 128 -7.39 -8.39 -6.31
N PRO A 129 -7.82 -9.23 -7.26
CA PRO A 129 -8.22 -10.62 -7.00
C PRO A 129 -7.03 -11.58 -6.82
N ALA A 130 -5.79 -11.08 -6.88
CA ALA A 130 -4.62 -11.91 -6.73
C ALA A 130 -4.56 -12.52 -5.31
N PRO A 131 -4.07 -13.77 -5.16
CA PRO A 131 -3.97 -14.41 -3.84
C PRO A 131 -2.87 -13.81 -2.95
N PHE A 132 -2.16 -12.79 -3.43
CA PHE A 132 -1.07 -12.12 -2.73
C PHE A 132 -1.26 -10.60 -2.76
N ILE A 133 -0.95 -9.98 -1.63
CA ILE A 133 -0.71 -8.55 -1.46
C ILE A 133 0.67 -8.42 -0.82
N HIS A 134 1.47 -7.47 -1.29
CA HIS A 134 2.73 -7.13 -0.66
C HIS A 134 2.48 -6.00 0.34
N LEU A 135 2.92 -6.17 1.58
CA LEU A 135 2.80 -5.14 2.62
C LEU A 135 4.09 -4.34 2.79
N GLY A 136 5.03 -4.52 1.87
CA GLY A 136 6.37 -3.95 1.96
C GLY A 136 7.16 -4.55 3.11
N GLY A 137 7.60 -3.68 4.00
CA GLY A 137 8.32 -4.06 5.21
C GLY A 137 9.83 -3.79 5.13
N MET A 138 10.26 -3.06 4.11
CA MET A 138 11.65 -2.63 3.95
C MET A 138 11.90 -1.32 4.72
N ARG A 139 13.13 -1.18 5.24
CA ARG A 139 13.64 0.01 5.95
C ARG A 139 12.96 0.41 7.27
N PHE A 140 12.68 -0.56 8.14
CA PHE A 140 12.57 -0.30 9.59
C PHE A 140 13.94 -0.02 10.20
N LEU A 141 14.30 1.26 10.34
CA LEU A 141 15.36 1.65 11.26
C LEU A 141 14.79 1.72 12.68
N CYS A 142 14.85 0.61 13.41
CA CYS A 142 14.64 0.63 14.85
C CYS A 142 15.73 1.53 15.46
N LYS A 143 15.38 2.73 15.93
CA LYS A 143 16.32 3.55 16.72
C LYS A 143 16.81 2.72 17.93
N PRO A 144 18.10 2.79 18.29
CA PRO A 144 18.59 2.14 19.52
C PRO A 144 17.75 2.63 20.71
N GLY A 145 17.05 1.72 21.39
CA GLY A 145 16.18 2.03 22.53
C GLY A 145 14.67 2.15 22.22
N GLY A 146 14.26 2.03 20.94
CA GLY A 146 12.85 1.92 20.57
C GLY A 146 12.26 0.57 21.00
N ARG A 147 11.30 0.56 21.92
CA ARG A 147 10.59 -0.66 22.33
C ARG A 147 9.53 -0.99 21.28
N VAL A 148 9.82 -1.89 20.34
CA VAL A 148 8.77 -2.57 19.57
C VAL A 148 8.14 -3.59 20.53
N ARG A 149 6.95 -3.30 21.05
CA ARG A 149 6.18 -4.31 21.78
C ARG A 149 5.78 -5.38 20.76
N ASN A 150 6.26 -6.59 21.00
CA ASN A 150 5.98 -7.77 20.20
C ASN A 150 4.45 -7.96 20.09
N VAL A 151 3.87 -7.72 18.91
CA VAL A 151 2.51 -8.16 18.62
C VAL A 151 2.62 -9.60 18.12
N SER A 152 2.80 -10.52 19.07
CA SER A 152 2.74 -11.94 18.77
C SER A 152 1.30 -12.32 18.41
N GLY A 153 1.06 -12.64 17.14
CA GLY A 153 -0.18 -13.32 16.73
C GLY A 153 -0.84 -12.77 15.48
N ALA A 154 -0.26 -13.03 14.31
CA ALA A 154 -1.02 -13.08 13.07
C ALA A 154 -0.50 -14.24 12.22
N ASN A 155 -0.97 -15.45 12.54
CA ASN A 155 -0.91 -16.55 11.59
C ASN A 155 -1.80 -16.15 10.41
N CYS A 156 -1.21 -15.90 9.24
CA CYS A 156 -1.94 -15.79 7.98
C CYS A 156 -2.55 -17.15 7.61
N ARG A 157 -3.65 -17.48 8.27
CA ARG A 157 -4.60 -18.52 7.88
C ARG A 157 -5.99 -17.92 8.05
N TRP A 158 -6.35 -17.06 7.10
CA TRP A 158 -7.70 -16.49 7.03
C TRP A 158 -8.65 -17.62 6.62
N ASP A 159 -9.41 -18.11 7.60
CA ASP A 159 -10.40 -19.17 7.43
C ASP A 159 -11.59 -18.63 6.63
N LEU A 160 -11.72 -19.06 5.38
CA LEU A 160 -12.88 -18.78 4.51
C LEU A 160 -14.08 -19.68 4.80
N ARG A 161 -14.16 -20.31 5.98
CA ARG A 161 -15.34 -21.07 6.40
C ARG A 161 -16.02 -20.45 7.61
N THR A 162 -16.79 -19.40 7.37
CA THR A 162 -18.10 -19.20 8.01
C THR A 162 -18.82 -18.04 7.36
N SER A 163 -19.71 -18.33 6.42
CA SER A 163 -21.08 -17.80 6.35
C SER A 163 -21.82 -18.62 5.30
N VAL A 164 -22.96 -19.13 5.73
CA VAL A 164 -23.85 -20.09 5.06
C VAL A 164 -24.40 -19.55 3.75
#